data_AF-A0AAP2WJ08-F1
#
_entry.id   AF-A0AAP2WJ08-F1
#
_cell.length_a   1.000
_cell.length_b   1.000
_cell.length_c   1.000
_cell.angle_alpha   90.00
_cell.angle_beta   90.00
_cell.angle_gamma   90.00
#
_symmetry.space_group_name_H-M   'P 1'
#
loop_
_entity.id
_entity.type
_entity.pdbx_description
1 polymer ?
#
loop_
_entity_poly.entity_id
_entity_poly.type
_entity_poly.pdbx_seq_one_letter_code
_entity_poly.pdbx_strand_id
1 'polypeptide(L)'
;MFTRNLLLSFCALLLIGCTGRGFQPPPPEFTNWKKSGVSQQGVKSAMTACGYTNLTGTGDTTPIDEVLTQFYCMKDSGFKRTDNIDLCKEGRIGESPVCEGRR
;
A
#
# COMPACT_ATOMS: atom_id res chain seq x y z
N MET A 1 -48.47 16.17 -7.45
CA MET A 1 -47.66 15.01 -7.88
C MET A 1 -46.14 15.29 -7.93
N PHE A 2 -45.62 16.43 -7.40
CA PHE A 2 -44.19 16.77 -7.46
C PHE A 2 -43.37 16.43 -6.22
N THR A 3 -44.01 16.14 -5.08
CA THR A 3 -43.31 15.91 -3.79
C THR A 3 -42.72 14.51 -3.65
N ARG A 4 -43.33 13.50 -4.30
CA ARG A 4 -42.90 12.09 -4.19
C ARG A 4 -41.61 11.79 -4.97
N ASN A 5 -41.43 12.43 -6.12
CA ASN A 5 -40.21 12.28 -6.93
C ASN A 5 -39.01 13.03 -6.32
N LEU A 6 -39.26 14.13 -5.60
CA LEU A 6 -38.21 14.90 -4.93
C LEU A 6 -37.63 14.15 -3.73
N LEU A 7 -38.48 13.45 -2.96
CA LEU A 7 -38.08 12.61 -1.83
C LEU A 7 -37.22 11.41 -2.28
N LEU A 8 -37.58 10.77 -3.39
CA LEU A 8 -36.81 9.66 -3.97
C LEU A 8 -35.42 10.09 -4.45
N SER A 9 -35.30 11.29 -5.01
CA SER A 9 -34.01 11.84 -5.46
C SER A 9 -33.08 12.20 -4.30
N PHE A 10 -33.62 12.62 -3.15
CA PHE A 10 -32.84 12.96 -1.96
C PHE A 10 -32.25 11.71 -1.28
N CYS A 11 -33.01 10.60 -1.25
CA CYS A 11 -32.51 9.31 -0.76
C CYS A 11 -31.36 8.74 -1.61
N ALA A 12 -31.40 8.93 -2.93
CA ALA A 12 -30.34 8.45 -3.83
C ALA A 12 -29.00 9.18 -3.61
N LEU A 13 -29.03 10.49 -3.32
CA LEU A 13 -27.82 11.29 -3.03
C LEU A 13 -27.16 10.91 -1.69
N LEU A 14 -27.94 10.49 -0.69
CA LEU A 14 -27.41 10.08 0.62
C LEU A 14 -26.66 8.74 0.57
N LEU A 15 -26.99 7.85 -0.37
CA LEU A 15 -26.31 6.55 -0.53
C LEU A 15 -24.93 6.67 -1.19
N ILE A 16 -24.64 7.78 -1.89
CA ILE A 16 -23.33 8.03 -2.50
C ILE A 16 -22.28 8.33 -1.40
N GLY A 17 -22.70 8.91 -0.27
CA GLY A 17 -21.82 9.21 0.86
C GLY A 17 -21.23 7.98 1.56
N CYS A 18 -21.91 6.82 1.54
CA CYS A 18 -21.44 5.60 2.19
C CYS A 18 -20.50 4.75 1.31
N THR A 19 -20.42 5.03 0.01
CA THR A 19 -19.57 4.28 -0.93
C THR A 19 -18.28 5.01 -1.31
N GLY A 20 -18.16 6.29 -0.92
CA GLY A 20 -16.96 7.10 -1.16
C GLY A 20 -15.80 6.70 -0.26
N ARG A 21 -14.81 5.98 -0.79
CA ARG A 21 -13.50 5.73 -0.15
C ARG A 21 -12.63 6.99 0.03
N GLY A 22 -13.17 8.19 -0.24
CA GLY A 22 -12.41 9.44 -0.41
C GLY A 22 -11.65 9.94 0.82
N PHE A 23 -11.88 9.37 2.01
CA PHE A 23 -11.21 9.77 3.25
C PHE A 23 -10.71 8.59 4.10
N GLN A 24 -10.61 7.39 3.52
CA GLN A 24 -10.01 6.27 4.25
C GLN A 24 -8.49 6.40 4.22
N PRO A 25 -7.79 6.27 5.37
CA PRO A 25 -6.35 6.25 5.38
C PRO A 25 -5.84 5.09 4.52
N PRO A 26 -4.64 5.21 3.94
CA PRO A 26 -4.03 4.11 3.21
C PRO A 26 -3.96 2.87 4.12
N PRO A 27 -4.14 1.66 3.54
CA PRO A 27 -4.03 0.44 4.32
C PRO A 27 -2.60 0.35 4.90
N PRO A 28 -2.41 -0.28 6.08
CA PRO A 28 -1.08 -0.42 6.67
C PRO A 28 -0.13 -1.16 5.74
N GLU A 29 1.14 -0.75 5.67
CA GLU A 29 2.10 -1.30 4.72
C GLU A 29 2.34 -2.81 4.84
N PHE A 30 2.18 -3.41 6.03
CA PHE A 30 2.24 -4.88 6.17
C PHE A 30 1.09 -5.64 5.46
N THR A 31 -0.05 -5.00 5.17
CA THR A 31 -1.18 -5.64 4.46
C THR A 31 -0.95 -5.75 2.95
N ASN A 32 0.11 -5.10 2.52
CA ASN A 32 0.44 -4.75 1.16
C ASN A 32 1.47 -5.79 0.60
N TRP A 33 1.93 -6.69 1.48
CA TRP A 33 2.79 -7.84 1.19
C TRP A 33 2.06 -9.17 1.38
N LYS A 34 2.36 -10.14 0.51
CA LYS A 34 1.86 -11.52 0.61
C LYS A 34 2.91 -12.55 0.21
N LYS A 35 2.86 -13.73 0.83
CA LYS A 35 3.60 -14.93 0.43
C LYS A 35 2.75 -16.16 0.77
N SER A 36 2.71 -17.14 -0.13
CA SER A 36 1.89 -18.35 0.07
C SER A 36 2.28 -19.05 1.37
N GLY A 37 1.29 -19.42 2.18
CA GLY A 37 1.50 -20.08 3.48
C GLY A 37 2.02 -19.18 4.60
N VAL A 38 2.19 -17.87 4.39
CA VAL A 38 2.68 -16.95 5.42
C VAL A 38 1.52 -16.16 6.02
N SER A 39 1.41 -16.20 7.36
CA SER A 39 0.41 -15.41 8.10
C SER A 39 0.79 -13.92 8.13
N GLN A 40 -0.16 -13.06 8.47
CA GLN A 40 0.11 -11.63 8.63
C GLN A 40 1.19 -11.34 9.68
N GLN A 41 1.25 -12.12 10.76
CA GLN A 41 2.32 -11.98 11.75
C GLN A 41 3.68 -12.34 11.13
N GLY A 42 3.72 -13.39 10.29
CA GLY A 42 4.92 -13.75 9.54
C GLY A 42 5.37 -12.66 8.56
N VAL A 43 4.43 -11.95 7.93
CA VAL A 43 4.74 -10.77 7.10
C VAL A 43 5.39 -9.67 7.95
N LYS A 44 4.79 -9.32 9.10
CA LYS A 44 5.35 -8.30 10.00
C LYS A 44 6.75 -8.67 10.49
N SER A 45 6.95 -9.92 10.89
CA SER A 45 8.27 -10.42 11.30
C SER A 45 9.30 -10.34 10.16
N ALA A 46 8.91 -10.68 8.92
CA ALA A 46 9.79 -10.56 7.76
C ALA A 46 10.13 -9.10 7.44
N MET A 47 9.15 -8.19 7.53
CA MET A 47 9.39 -6.76 7.36
C MET A 47 10.38 -6.23 8.40
N THR A 48 10.18 -6.53 9.68
CA THR A 48 11.14 -6.12 10.73
C THR A 48 12.52 -6.71 10.50
N ALA A 49 12.62 -7.97 10.04
CA ALA A 49 13.89 -8.60 9.69
C ALA A 49 14.57 -7.92 8.48
N CYS A 50 13.78 -7.36 7.55
CA CYS A 50 14.27 -6.57 6.42
C CYS A 50 14.60 -5.11 6.78
N GLY A 51 14.43 -4.70 8.04
CA GLY A 51 14.80 -3.36 8.53
C GLY A 51 13.65 -2.37 8.64
N TYR A 52 12.41 -2.74 8.32
CA TYR A 52 11.27 -1.85 8.51
C TYR A 52 11.07 -1.52 10.00
N THR A 53 11.18 -0.23 10.33
CA THR A 53 10.88 0.31 11.67
C THR A 53 9.42 0.75 11.81
N ASN A 54 8.79 1.14 10.68
CA ASN A 54 7.38 1.46 10.59
C ASN A 54 6.64 0.43 9.71
N LEU A 55 5.79 -0.39 10.32
CA LEU A 55 5.02 -1.42 9.59
C LEU A 55 3.70 -0.89 9.01
N THR A 56 3.25 0.29 9.43
CA THR A 56 2.00 0.89 8.93
C THR A 56 2.25 1.79 7.72
N GLY A 57 3.47 2.32 7.56
CA GLY A 57 3.88 3.19 6.45
C GLY A 57 3.46 4.65 6.63
N THR A 58 2.38 4.93 7.36
CA THR A 58 1.96 6.29 7.67
C THR A 58 3.01 7.01 8.52
N GLY A 59 3.48 8.17 8.06
CA GLY A 59 4.48 8.97 8.77
C GLY A 59 5.89 8.37 8.75
N ASP A 60 6.16 7.43 7.84
CA ASP A 60 7.51 6.91 7.64
C ASP A 60 8.43 8.00 7.06
N THR A 61 9.55 8.24 7.74
CA THR A 61 10.57 9.22 7.37
C THR A 61 11.89 8.56 6.95
N THR A 62 11.88 7.24 6.76
CA THR A 62 13.02 6.45 6.28
C THR A 62 13.54 7.02 4.96
N PRO A 63 14.86 7.26 4.83
CA PRO A 63 15.45 7.72 3.56
C PRO A 63 15.14 6.77 2.40
N ILE A 64 14.96 7.32 1.20
CA ILE A 64 14.50 6.53 0.03
C ILE A 64 15.39 5.33 -0.31
N ASP A 65 16.71 5.46 -0.17
CA ASP A 65 17.64 4.35 -0.44
C ASP A 65 17.49 3.20 0.57
N GLU A 66 17.15 3.53 1.82
CA GLU A 66 16.84 2.53 2.84
C GLU A 66 15.46 1.90 2.58
N VAL A 67 14.45 2.68 2.19
CA VAL A 67 13.14 2.15 1.75
C VAL A 67 13.31 1.17 0.59
N LEU A 68 14.15 1.49 -0.39
CA LEU A 68 14.44 0.60 -1.52
C LEU A 68 15.10 -0.69 -1.04
N THR A 69 16.10 -0.58 -0.15
CA THR A 69 16.78 -1.74 0.42
C THR A 69 15.80 -2.68 1.16
N GLN A 70 14.94 -2.10 2.01
CA GLN A 70 13.91 -2.83 2.75
C GLN A 70 12.89 -3.50 1.79
N PHE A 71 12.42 -2.76 0.78
CA PHE A 71 11.46 -3.23 -0.22
C PHE A 71 12.00 -4.41 -1.02
N TYR A 72 13.25 -4.33 -1.47
CA TYR A 72 13.87 -5.42 -2.23
C TYR A 72 14.29 -6.60 -1.36
N CYS A 73 14.64 -6.39 -0.09
CA CYS A 73 14.82 -7.50 0.85
C CYS A 73 13.55 -8.37 0.94
N MET A 74 12.37 -7.75 1.01
CA MET A 74 11.09 -8.48 1.01
C MET A 74 10.86 -9.23 -0.30
N LYS A 75 11.09 -8.58 -1.45
CA LYS A 75 10.92 -9.21 -2.78
C LYS A 75 11.89 -10.39 -2.98
N ASP A 76 13.15 -10.21 -2.63
CA ASP A 76 14.21 -11.22 -2.73
C ASP A 76 13.92 -12.40 -1.77
N SER A 77 13.27 -12.13 -0.63
CA SER A 77 12.74 -13.15 0.29
C SER A 77 11.49 -13.88 -0.24
N GLY A 78 11.04 -13.58 -1.45
CA GLY A 78 9.92 -14.22 -2.13
C GLY A 78 8.54 -13.68 -1.74
N PHE A 79 8.47 -12.54 -1.04
CA PHE A 79 7.21 -11.84 -0.85
C PHE A 79 6.83 -11.07 -2.12
N LYS A 80 5.52 -10.96 -2.35
CA LYS A 80 4.97 -10.21 -3.47
C LYS A 80 4.11 -9.07 -2.96
N ARG A 81 4.09 -7.99 -3.73
CA ARG A 81 3.16 -6.89 -3.57
C ARG A 81 1.74 -7.30 -3.93
N THR A 82 0.76 -6.76 -3.21
CA THR A 82 -0.67 -6.89 -3.56
C THR A 82 -1.11 -5.84 -4.57
N ASP A 83 -0.45 -4.68 -4.58
CA ASP A 83 -0.69 -3.52 -5.45
C ASP A 83 0.16 -3.52 -6.74
N ASN A 84 0.98 -4.55 -6.96
CA ASN A 84 1.85 -4.73 -8.13
C ASN A 84 2.90 -3.63 -8.37
N ILE A 85 3.25 -2.87 -7.33
CA ILE A 85 4.29 -1.84 -7.42
C ILE A 85 5.69 -2.47 -7.52
N ASP A 86 6.57 -1.83 -8.28
CA ASP A 86 8.00 -2.11 -8.34
C ASP A 86 8.79 -0.80 -8.29
N LEU A 87 9.40 -0.47 -7.14
CA LEU A 87 9.93 0.87 -6.90
C LEU A 87 11.04 1.28 -7.88
N CYS A 88 11.90 0.36 -8.30
CA CYS A 88 12.94 0.65 -9.30
C CYS A 88 12.41 0.86 -10.72
N LYS A 89 11.13 0.56 -10.96
CA LYS A 89 10.46 0.82 -12.25
C LYS A 89 9.63 2.10 -12.20
N GLU A 90 9.61 2.79 -11.06
CA GLU A 90 8.81 3.99 -10.84
C GLU A 90 9.65 5.26 -11.05
N GLY A 91 9.44 5.94 -12.18
CA GLY A 91 9.97 7.26 -12.49
C GLY A 91 11.42 7.49 -12.04
N ARG A 92 11.63 8.53 -11.21
CA ARG A 92 12.95 8.93 -10.71
C ARG A 92 13.50 8.03 -9.60
N ILE A 93 12.66 7.22 -8.95
CA ILE A 93 13.11 6.27 -7.92
C ILE A 93 14.04 5.23 -8.55
N GLY A 94 13.74 4.86 -9.80
CA GLY A 94 14.58 3.99 -10.59
C GLY A 94 16.02 4.49 -10.76
N GLU A 95 16.31 5.79 -10.62
CA GLU A 95 17.68 6.34 -10.77
C GLU A 95 18.61 6.01 -9.58
N SER A 96 18.08 5.54 -8.45
CA SER A 96 18.88 5.17 -7.27
C SER A 96 19.90 4.07 -7.61
N PRO A 97 21.12 4.10 -7.04
CA PRO A 97 22.10 3.01 -7.16
C PRO A 97 21.58 1.65 -6.68
N VAL A 98 20.64 1.64 -5.72
CA VAL A 98 19.99 0.39 -5.22
C VAL A 98 19.24 -0.35 -6.34
N CYS A 99 18.85 0.39 -7.38
CA CYS A 99 18.13 -0.13 -8.54
C CYS A 99 19.02 -0.65 -9.67
N GLU A 100 20.34 -0.59 -9.53
CA GLU A 100 21.25 -1.12 -10.54
C GLU A 100 21.04 -2.63 -10.73
N GLY A 101 20.78 -3.05 -11.97
CA GLY A 101 20.44 -4.46 -12.29
C GLY A 101 19.00 -4.88 -11.96
N ARG A 102 18.14 -3.98 -11.45
CA ARG A 102 16.73 -4.27 -11.09
C ARG A 102 15.68 -3.56 -11.96
N ARG A 103 16.12 -2.77 -12.95
CA ARG A 103 15.25 -2.04 -13.91
C ARG A 103 14.66 -2.99 -14.96
#